data_AF-A0A442VB46-F1
#
_entry.id   AF-A0A442VB46-F1
#
_cell.length_a   1.000
_cell.length_b   1.000
_cell.length_c   1.000
_cell.angle_alpha   90.00
_cell.angle_beta   90.00
_cell.angle_gamma   90.00
#
_symmetry.space_group_name_H-M   'P 1'
#
loop_
_entity.id
_entity.type
_entity.pdbx_description
1 polymer ?
#
loop_
_entity_poly.entity_id
_entity_poly.type
_entity_poly.pdbx_seq_one_letter_code
_entity_poly.pdbx_strand_id
1 'polypeptide(L)' 'MSKMGISTYQSYCGAQIFDAIGLKTDFVQKYFTGTATLIEGVGLEEIAAETVSRHADGFGNDPVLRNSLEVGGEY' A
#
# COMPACT_ATOMS: atom_id res chain seq x y z
N MET A 1 -12.43 1.38 -13.64
CA MET A 1 -12.09 2.37 -14.68
C MET A 1 -13.26 3.29 -15.03
N SER A 2 -14.47 2.76 -15.26
CA SER A 2 -15.67 3.54 -15.60
C SER A 2 -16.07 4.64 -14.61
N LYS A 3 -15.72 4.50 -13.31
CA LYS A 3 -15.89 5.57 -12.30
C LYS A 3 -15.19 6.88 -12.70
N MET A 4 -14.13 6.78 -13.50
CA MET A 4 -13.36 7.89 -14.06
C MET A 4 -13.52 7.99 -15.59
N GLY A 5 -14.52 7.31 -16.17
CA GLY A 5 -14.82 7.36 -17.60
C GLY A 5 -13.84 6.63 -18.52
N ILE A 6 -12.91 5.83 -17.98
CA ILE A 6 -11.94 5.09 -18.80
C ILE A 6 -12.56 3.76 -19.28
N SER A 7 -12.53 3.53 -20.60
CA SER A 7 -13.20 2.41 -21.26
C SER A 7 -12.29 1.25 -21.63
N THR A 8 -10.95 1.41 -21.58
CA THR A 8 -9.98 0.36 -21.93
C THR A 8 -8.92 0.20 -20.84
N TYR A 9 -8.50 -1.05 -20.61
CA TYR A 9 -7.47 -1.36 -19.60
C TYR A 9 -6.14 -0.71 -19.93
N GLN A 10 -5.76 -0.70 -21.21
CA GLN A 10 -4.52 -0.08 -21.68
C GLN A 10 -4.44 1.40 -21.33
N SER A 11 -5.55 2.14 -21.40
CA SER A 11 -5.59 3.55 -21.01
C SER A 11 -5.50 3.78 -19.51
N TYR A 12 -5.74 2.76 -18.68
CA TYR A 12 -5.60 2.85 -17.23
C TYR A 12 -4.23 2.42 -16.72
N CYS A 13 -3.56 1.51 -17.43
CA CYS A 13 -2.19 1.13 -17.14
C CYS A 13 -1.27 2.36 -17.13
N GLY A 14 -0.63 2.64 -15.99
CA GLY A 14 0.28 3.78 -15.85
C GLY A 14 -0.40 5.14 -15.72
N ALA A 15 -1.74 5.22 -15.80
CA ALA A 15 -2.46 6.49 -15.66
C ALA A 15 -2.48 7.05 -14.23
N GLN A 16 -2.00 6.28 -13.24
CA GLN A 16 -1.88 6.67 -11.83
C GLN A 16 -3.17 7.32 -11.28
N ILE A 17 -4.32 6.69 -11.53
CA ILE A 17 -5.63 7.20 -11.12
C ILE A 17 -5.88 6.89 -9.63
N PHE A 18 -5.07 7.47 -8.76
CA PHE A 18 -5.15 7.42 -7.30
C PHE A 18 -4.42 8.61 -6.68
N ASP A 19 -4.75 8.93 -5.42
CA ASP A 19 -4.03 9.91 -4.60
C ASP A 19 -3.24 9.18 -3.51
N ALA A 20 -2.00 9.60 -3.26
CA ALA A 20 -1.16 9.07 -2.20
C ALA A 20 -1.34 9.86 -0.90
N ILE A 21 -1.80 9.19 0.15
CA ILE A 21 -2.02 9.79 1.48
C ILE A 21 -1.09 9.11 2.49
N GLY A 22 -0.31 9.88 3.24
CA GLY A 22 0.56 9.36 4.29
C GLY A 22 1.86 8.75 3.77
N LEU A 23 2.29 9.09 2.56
CA LEU A 23 3.58 8.71 1.99
C LEU A 23 4.48 9.93 1.86
N LYS A 24 5.78 9.78 2.12
CA LYS A 24 6.74 10.89 1.96
C LYS A 24 6.81 11.35 0.50
N THR A 25 6.93 12.66 0.29
CA THR A 25 7.04 13.23 -1.06
C THR A 25 8.22 12.65 -1.84
N ASP A 26 9.39 12.47 -1.23
CA ASP A 26 10.57 11.91 -1.90
C ASP A 26 10.36 10.46 -2.37
N PHE A 27 9.66 9.65 -1.58
CA PHE A 27 9.25 8.30 -1.92
C PHE A 27 8.28 8.29 -3.10
N VAL A 28 7.22 9.12 -3.06
CA VAL A 28 6.26 9.25 -4.17
C VAL A 28 6.96 9.73 -5.43
N GLN A 29 7.84 10.73 -5.34
CA GLN A 29 8.59 11.23 -6.50
C GLN A 29 9.50 10.18 -7.12
N LYS A 30 10.08 9.28 -6.32
CA LYS A 30 10.99 8.24 -6.80
C LYS A 30 10.30 7.02 -7.41
N TYR A 31 9.17 6.60 -6.84
CA TYR A 31 8.53 5.32 -7.18
C TYR A 31 7.14 5.46 -7.84
N PHE A 32 6.47 6.60 -7.65
CA PHE A 32 5.14 6.92 -8.17
C PHE A 32 5.12 8.33 -8.76
N THR A 33 6.15 8.67 -9.53
CA THR A 33 6.38 10.02 -10.06
C THR A 33 5.13 10.54 -10.77
N GLY A 34 4.69 11.74 -10.40
CA GLY A 34 3.49 12.38 -10.97
C GLY A 34 2.21 12.14 -10.16
N THR A 35 2.22 11.25 -9.17
CA THR A 35 1.09 11.04 -8.25
C THR A 35 0.99 12.18 -7.24
N ALA A 36 -0.22 12.69 -7.00
CA ALA A 36 -0.46 13.71 -6.01
C ALA A 36 -0.32 13.15 -4.59
N THR A 37 0.38 13.88 -3.72
CA THR A 37 0.42 13.63 -2.28
C THR A 37 0.34 14.95 -1.53
N LEU A 38 -0.61 15.05 -0.60
CA LEU A 38 -0.87 16.27 0.17
C LEU A 38 -0.47 16.12 1.64
N ILE A 39 -0.37 14.88 2.11
CA ILE A 39 -0.09 14.54 3.50
C ILE A 39 1.15 13.66 3.51
N GLU A 40 2.25 14.22 4.03
CA GLU A 40 3.49 13.49 4.27
C GLU A 40 3.26 12.30 5.23
N GLY A 41 4.18 11.34 5.23
CA GLY A 41 4.11 10.24 6.18
C GLY A 41 5.30 9.30 6.14
N VAL A 42 5.06 8.04 5.81
CA VAL A 42 6.07 6.98 5.87
C VAL A 42 6.91 6.93 4.58
N GLY A 43 8.18 6.54 4.73
CA GLY A 43 9.10 6.30 3.63
C GLY A 43 9.47 4.82 3.52
N LEU A 44 10.54 4.55 2.77
CA LEU A 44 10.95 3.20 2.47
C LEU A 44 11.39 2.41 3.72
N GLU A 45 12.04 3.05 4.68
CA GLU A 45 12.53 2.40 5.90
C GLU A 45 11.38 1.92 6.78
N GLU A 46 10.38 2.77 7.00
CA GLU A 46 9.20 2.43 7.80
C GLU A 46 8.37 1.33 7.12
N ILE A 47 8.16 1.42 5.80
CA ILE A 47 7.47 0.39 5.02
C ILE A 47 8.21 -0.95 5.10
N ALA A 48 9.55 -0.94 5.00
CA ALA A 48 10.35 -2.15 5.08
C ALA A 48 10.27 -2.80 6.47
N ALA A 49 10.37 -2.00 7.53
CA ALA A 49 10.25 -2.48 8.90
C ALA A 49 8.87 -3.13 9.16
N GLU A 50 7.79 -2.48 8.73
CA GLU A 50 6.44 -3.02 8.86
C GLU A 50 6.24 -4.31 8.04
N THR A 51 6.78 -4.35 6.82
CA THR A 51 6.72 -5.53 5.95
C THR A 51 7.43 -6.73 6.61
N VAL A 52 8.60 -6.51 7.21
CA VAL A 52 9.34 -7.56 7.92
C VAL A 52 8.62 -7.99 9.18
N SER A 53 8.00 -7.07 9.93
CA SER A 53 7.18 -7.41 11.10
C SER A 53 6.03 -8.33 10.71
N ARG A 54 5.22 -7.93 9.71
CA ARG A 54 4.08 -8.73 9.21
C ARG A 54 4.53 -10.10 8.68
N HIS A 55 5.71 -10.17 8.06
CA HIS A 55 6.30 -11.44 7.66
C HIS A 55 6.64 -12.32 8.88
N ALA A 56 7.26 -11.75 9.91
CA ALA A 56 7.56 -12.48 11.14
C ALA A 56 6.29 -13.00 11.83
N ASP A 57 5.20 -12.25 11.78
CA ASP A 57 3.91 -12.66 12.34
C ASP A 57 3.30 -13.82 11.53
N GLY A 58 3.31 -13.73 10.20
CA GLY A 58 2.74 -14.75 9.31
C GLY A 58 3.55 -16.05 9.23
N PHE A 59 4.87 -15.99 9.44
CA PHE A 59 5.76 -17.16 9.45
C PHE A 59 6.22 -17.56 10.86
N GLY A 60 5.70 -16.88 11.88
CA GLY A 60 5.98 -17.15 13.29
C GLY A 60 5.36 -18.47 13.75
N ASN A 61 5.78 -18.92 14.92
CA ASN A 61 5.23 -20.12 15.57
C ASN A 61 4.19 -19.75 16.64
N ASP A 62 3.32 -18.78 16.35
CA ASP A 62 2.23 -18.45 17.27
C ASP A 62 1.22 -19.62 17.31
N PRO A 63 1.04 -20.29 18.47
CA PRO A 63 0.14 -21.42 18.58
C PRO A 63 -1.34 -21.03 18.43
N VAL A 64 -1.70 -19.77 18.70
CA VAL A 64 -3.06 -19.24 18.55
C VAL A 64 -3.38 -18.98 17.08
N LEU A 65 -2.44 -18.39 16.33
CA LEU A 65 -2.64 -18.03 14.91
C LEU A 65 -2.24 -19.12 13.92
N ARG A 66 -1.72 -20.26 14.39
CA ARG A 66 -1.23 -21.37 13.53
C ARG A 66 -2.21 -21.80 12.44
N ASN A 67 -3.51 -21.77 12.71
CA ASN A 67 -4.56 -22.18 11.76
C ASN A 67 -5.66 -21.11 11.60
N SER A 68 -5.42 -19.87 12.00
CA SER A 68 -6.42 -18.80 11.96
C SER A 68 -5.79 -17.43 11.77
N LEU A 69 -6.48 -16.55 11.06
CA LEU A 69 -6.11 -15.14 10.98
C LEU A 69 -6.47 -14.42 12.28
N GLU A 70 -5.83 -13.27 12.51
CA GLU A 70 -6.21 -12.37 13.59
C GLU A 70 -7.67 -11.93 13.45
N VAL A 71 -8.33 -11.70 14.58
CA VAL A 71 -9.69 -11.16 14.60
C VAL A 71 -9.62 -9.69 14.19
N GLY A 72 -9.85 -9.44 12.89
CA GLY A 72 -9.97 -8.09 12.35
C GLY A 72 -11.29 -7.41 12.73
N GLY A 73 -11.45 -6.15 12.31
CA GLY A 73 -12.65 -5.35 12.57
C GLY A 73 -12.94 -4.26 11.53
N GLU A 74 -12.21 -4.25 10.41
CA GLU A 74 -12.41 -3.31 9.31
C GLU A 74 -13.13 -4.01 8.15
N TYR A 75 -14.17 -3.37 7.61
CA TYR A 75 -15.00 -3.83 6.48
C TYR A 75 -15.27 -2.69 5.50
#